data_AF-K9QK87-F1
#
_entry.id   AF-K9QK87-F1
#
_cell.length_a   1.000
_cell.length_b   1.000
_cell.length_c   1.000
_cell.angle_alpha   90.00
_cell.angle_beta   90.00
_cell.angle_gamma   90.00
#
_symmetry.space_group_name_H-M   'P 1'
#
loop_
_entity.id
_entity.type
_entity.pdbx_description
1 polymer ?
#
loop_
_entity_poly.entity_id
_entity_poly.type
_entity_poly.pdbx_seq_one_letter_code
_entity_poly.pdbx_strand_id
1 'polypeptide(L)'
;MADFLPSPEAQEDNRSGFEPELGGFLRDAPERSGLEPELGGMLRQKGVYVDEITCIGCKHCAHVARNTFYIEPDYGRSRVIRQDGDAEEVIQEAIDTCPVDCIHWVDYTDLRKLEEERKYQVIPVVGYPVEQAVIKTQKRRKKQNSSKIKKSHY
;
A
#
# COMPACT_ATOMS: atom_id res chain seq x y z
N MET A 1 43.41 12.99 14.94
CA MET A 1 42.28 12.61 14.07
C MET A 1 41.07 12.66 14.97
N ALA A 2 40.29 13.73 14.91
CA ALA A 2 39.16 13.97 15.80
C ALA A 2 37.89 13.43 15.12
N ASP A 3 37.26 12.45 15.76
CA ASP A 3 36.03 11.83 15.30
C ASP A 3 34.89 12.84 15.31
N PHE A 4 34.29 13.02 14.13
CA PHE A 4 33.18 13.92 13.86
C PHE A 4 31.88 13.23 14.30
N LEU A 5 31.58 13.28 15.60
CA LEU A 5 30.26 12.89 16.11
C LEU A 5 29.25 13.98 15.71
N PRO A 6 28.21 13.69 14.91
CA PRO A 6 27.17 14.65 14.61
C PRO A 6 26.36 14.97 15.87
N SER A 7 26.00 16.24 16.05
CA SER A 7 25.25 16.76 17.19
C SER A 7 23.84 16.14 17.27
N PRO A 8 23.32 15.92 18.50
CA PRO A 8 22.04 15.22 18.73
C PRO A 8 20.80 15.95 18.19
N GLU A 9 20.92 17.24 17.86
CA GLU A 9 19.82 18.10 17.41
C GLU A 9 19.38 17.81 15.96
N ALA A 10 20.25 17.22 15.12
CA ALA A 10 19.91 16.89 13.74
C ALA A 10 19.18 15.55 13.59
N GLN A 11 19.10 14.74 14.64
CA GLN A 11 18.44 13.44 14.62
C GLN A 11 16.96 13.50 14.99
N GLU A 12 16.43 14.64 15.45
CA GLU A 12 15.04 14.73 15.96
C GLU A 12 13.98 14.86 14.84
N ASP A 13 14.30 15.46 13.69
CA ASP A 13 13.31 15.72 12.63
C ASP A 13 12.89 14.48 11.80
N ASN A 14 13.54 13.32 12.00
CA ASN A 14 13.18 12.06 11.34
C ASN A 14 12.78 10.96 12.33
N ARG A 15 12.40 11.31 13.56
CA ARG A 15 11.99 10.31 14.56
C ARG A 15 10.50 10.05 14.43
N SER A 16 10.16 8.88 13.92
CA SER A 16 8.77 8.48 13.66
C SER A 16 7.93 8.33 14.94
N GLY A 17 8.52 8.37 16.14
CA GLY A 17 7.81 8.22 17.41
C GLY A 17 7.33 6.79 17.72
N PHE A 18 7.73 5.84 16.88
CA PHE A 18 7.36 4.43 16.97
C PHE A 18 8.46 3.54 17.59
N GLU A 19 9.55 4.13 18.10
CA GLU A 19 10.68 3.37 18.66
C GLU A 19 10.27 2.51 19.88
N PRO A 20 10.29 1.18 19.76
CA PRO A 20 9.77 0.28 20.80
C PRO A 20 10.63 0.22 22.07
N GLU A 21 11.89 0.69 22.02
CA GLU A 21 12.80 0.78 23.17
C GLU A 21 12.38 1.83 24.20
N LEU A 22 11.43 2.71 23.86
CA LEU A 22 10.99 3.85 24.67
C LEU A 22 9.49 3.83 25.01
N GLY A 23 8.87 2.65 25.07
CA GLY A 23 7.64 2.43 25.84
C GLY A 23 6.44 3.28 25.43
N GLY A 24 6.04 3.24 24.16
CA GLY A 24 4.84 3.94 23.66
C GLY A 24 3.50 3.31 24.10
N PHE A 25 2.44 4.13 24.00
CA PHE A 25 1.02 3.82 24.31
C PHE A 25 0.45 2.59 23.59
N LEU A 26 1.10 2.12 22.51
CA LEU A 26 0.65 0.98 21.71
C LEU A 26 0.78 -0.38 22.42
N ARG A 27 1.54 -0.48 23.52
CA ARG A 27 1.71 -1.75 24.26
C ARG A 27 0.41 -2.28 24.88
N ASP A 28 -0.54 -1.40 25.20
CA ASP A 28 -1.74 -1.73 25.96
C ASP A 28 -2.98 -2.03 25.08
N ALA A 29 -2.84 -2.01 23.75
CA ALA A 29 -3.94 -2.35 22.85
C ALA A 29 -4.18 -3.88 22.85
N PRO A 30 -5.42 -4.36 23.15
CA PRO A 30 -5.70 -5.79 23.32
C PRO A 30 -5.70 -6.59 22.00
N GLU A 31 -5.83 -5.92 20.85
CA GLU A 31 -5.84 -6.58 19.54
C GLU A 31 -4.67 -6.09 18.68
N ARG A 32 -3.58 -6.87 18.69
CA ARG A 32 -2.50 -6.70 17.72
C ARG A 32 -3.02 -7.05 16.34
N SER A 33 -3.36 -6.03 15.56
CA SER A 33 -3.93 -6.18 14.21
C SER A 33 -2.99 -6.87 13.20
N GLY A 34 -1.74 -7.14 13.57
CA GLY A 34 -0.69 -7.63 12.66
C GLY A 34 -0.20 -6.57 11.67
N LEU A 35 -0.80 -5.37 11.72
CA LEU A 35 -0.47 -4.22 10.90
C LEU A 35 0.36 -3.18 11.67
N GLU A 36 0.85 -3.48 12.87
CA GLU A 36 1.71 -2.54 13.62
C GLU A 36 3.11 -2.53 13.00
N PRO A 37 3.78 -1.36 12.87
CA PRO A 37 5.16 -1.27 12.37
C PRO A 37 6.21 -1.94 13.27
N GLU A 38 5.83 -2.50 14.43
CA GLU A 38 6.80 -2.98 15.42
C GLU A 38 7.09 -4.50 15.42
N LEU A 39 6.22 -5.33 14.86
CA LEU A 39 6.31 -6.80 14.75
C LEU A 39 7.11 -7.45 13.58
N GLY A 40 8.12 -6.82 12.94
CA GLY A 40 8.72 -7.43 11.73
C GLY A 40 9.76 -6.63 10.95
N GLY A 41 10.93 -6.43 11.54
CA GLY A 41 12.17 -6.24 10.79
C GLY A 41 12.43 -4.88 10.14
N MET A 42 13.57 -4.79 9.45
CA MET A 42 14.19 -3.54 8.98
C MET A 42 13.41 -2.78 7.87
N LEU A 43 12.38 -3.37 7.26
CA LEU A 43 11.68 -2.83 6.08
C LEU A 43 10.45 -1.94 6.40
N ARG A 44 10.19 -1.61 7.67
CA ARG A 44 8.83 -1.26 8.10
C ARG A 44 8.35 0.18 7.97
N GLN A 45 9.16 1.06 7.40
CA GLN A 45 8.72 2.44 7.17
C GLN A 45 7.96 2.59 5.85
N LYS A 46 8.28 1.76 4.85
CA LYS A 46 7.76 1.90 3.49
C LYS A 46 7.04 0.61 3.07
N GLY A 47 5.84 0.75 2.52
CA GLY A 47 5.12 -0.31 1.83
C GLY A 47 5.10 -0.05 0.33
N VAL A 48 4.98 -1.10 -0.47
CA VAL A 48 4.67 -0.99 -1.89
C VAL A 48 3.17 -0.98 -2.10
N TYR A 49 2.72 -0.08 -2.98
CA TYR A 49 1.34 0.08 -3.40
C TYR A 49 1.26 0.06 -4.94
N VAL A 50 0.22 -0.58 -5.47
CA VAL A 50 -0.07 -0.59 -6.91
C VAL A 50 -1.35 0.19 -7.15
N ASP A 51 -1.30 1.16 -8.06
CA ASP A 51 -2.49 1.85 -8.53
C ASP A 51 -3.19 1.02 -9.62
N GLU A 52 -4.29 0.37 -9.22
CA GLU A 52 -5.09 -0.50 -10.09
C GLU A 52 -5.78 0.26 -11.24
N ILE A 53 -5.90 1.59 -11.14
CA ILE A 53 -6.54 2.42 -12.17
C ILE A 53 -5.60 2.64 -13.35
N THR A 54 -4.33 2.94 -13.06
CA THR A 54 -3.29 3.17 -14.07
C THR A 54 -2.65 1.87 -14.56
N CYS A 55 -2.62 0.82 -13.73
CA CYS A 55 -2.08 -0.47 -14.10
C CYS A 55 -2.76 -1.03 -15.35
N ILE A 56 -2.00 -1.33 -16.41
CA ILE A 56 -2.55 -1.91 -17.66
C ILE A 56 -2.65 -3.43 -17.66
N GLY A 57 -2.14 -4.11 -16.62
CA GLY A 57 -2.18 -5.58 -16.54
C GLY A 57 -1.11 -6.28 -17.39
N CYS A 58 0.06 -5.67 -17.60
CA CYS A 58 1.15 -6.26 -18.40
C CYS A 58 1.83 -7.49 -17.76
N LYS A 59 1.53 -7.78 -16.49
CA LYS A 59 2.00 -8.95 -15.70
C LYS A 59 3.51 -9.02 -15.44
N HIS A 60 4.29 -8.02 -15.86
CA HIS A 60 5.74 -8.05 -15.68
C HIS A 60 6.16 -8.08 -14.20
N CYS A 61 5.55 -7.23 -13.37
CA CYS A 61 5.81 -7.21 -11.92
C CYS A 61 5.51 -8.55 -11.24
N ALA A 62 4.47 -9.26 -11.67
CA ALA A 62 4.14 -10.60 -11.16
C ALA A 62 5.11 -11.68 -11.63
N HIS A 63 5.91 -11.45 -12.68
CA HIS A 63 6.96 -12.38 -13.11
C HIS A 63 8.29 -12.15 -12.40
N VAL A 64 8.63 -10.88 -12.14
CA VAL A 64 9.84 -10.44 -11.45
C VAL A 64 9.75 -10.75 -9.95
N ALA A 65 8.72 -10.22 -9.27
CA ALA A 65 8.50 -10.38 -7.83
C ALA A 65 7.19 -11.17 -7.58
N ARG A 66 7.27 -12.49 -7.72
CA ARG A 66 6.14 -13.43 -7.69
C ARG A 66 5.50 -13.56 -6.31
N ASN A 67 6.26 -13.29 -5.25
CA ASN A 67 5.77 -13.41 -3.88
C ASN A 67 5.19 -12.09 -3.36
N THR A 68 5.56 -10.97 -3.97
CA THR A 68 5.06 -9.63 -3.63
C THR A 68 3.82 -9.24 -4.46
N PHE A 69 3.81 -9.50 -5.77
CA PHE A 69 2.73 -9.09 -6.67
C PHE A 69 1.90 -10.27 -7.18
N TYR A 70 0.59 -10.05 -7.33
CA TYR A 70 -0.33 -10.94 -8.03
C TYR A 70 -1.17 -10.19 -9.05
N ILE A 71 -1.69 -10.92 -10.04
CA ILE A 71 -2.64 -10.39 -11.00
C ILE A 71 -4.03 -10.83 -10.59
N GLU A 72 -4.89 -9.84 -10.39
CA GLU A 72 -6.28 -10.04 -10.06
C GLU A 72 -7.04 -10.60 -11.28
N PRO A 73 -7.78 -11.72 -11.15
CA PRO A 73 -8.42 -12.38 -12.28
C PRO A 73 -9.64 -11.63 -12.87
N ASP A 74 -10.40 -10.88 -12.08
CA ASP A 74 -11.63 -10.20 -12.53
C ASP A 74 -11.33 -9.01 -13.46
N TYR A 75 -10.31 -8.23 -13.15
CA TYR A 75 -9.96 -6.99 -13.86
C TYR A 75 -8.60 -7.04 -14.56
N GLY A 76 -7.80 -8.08 -14.33
CA GLY A 76 -6.47 -8.23 -14.92
C GLY A 76 -5.44 -7.22 -14.40
N ARG A 77 -5.66 -6.60 -13.24
CA ARG A 77 -4.78 -5.58 -12.65
C ARG A 77 -3.79 -6.19 -11.67
N SER A 78 -2.62 -5.59 -11.55
CA SER A 78 -1.63 -6.01 -10.54
C SER A 78 -2.02 -5.51 -9.15
N ARG A 79 -1.68 -6.31 -8.14
CA ARG A 79 -1.94 -6.05 -6.73
C ARG A 79 -0.79 -6.58 -5.89
N VAL A 80 -0.56 -5.94 -4.75
CA VAL A 80 0.41 -6.42 -3.76
C VAL A 80 -0.29 -7.42 -2.83
N ILE A 81 0.26 -8.63 -2.69
CA ILE A 81 -0.20 -9.62 -1.69
C ILE A 81 0.58 -9.54 -0.39
N ARG A 82 1.88 -9.26 -0.48
CA ARG A 82 2.80 -9.31 0.66
C ARG A 82 3.86 -8.24 0.47
N GLN A 83 4.10 -7.45 1.50
CA GLN A 83 5.11 -6.39 1.50
C GLN A 83 6.53 -7.00 1.59
N ASP A 84 6.69 -8.04 2.43
CA ASP A 84 7.95 -8.76 2.65
C ASP A 84 8.02 -10.08 1.85
N GLY A 85 7.47 -10.08 0.63
CA GLY A 85 7.40 -11.28 -0.22
C GLY A 85 8.74 -11.65 -0.87
N ASP A 86 9.42 -10.63 -1.37
CA ASP A 86 10.68 -10.71 -2.12
C ASP A 86 11.69 -9.68 -1.56
N ALA A 87 12.96 -9.76 -1.97
CA ALA A 87 13.97 -8.78 -1.55
C ALA A 87 13.68 -7.39 -2.14
N GLU A 88 14.06 -6.33 -1.42
CA GLU A 88 13.84 -4.93 -1.83
C GLU A 88 14.38 -4.65 -3.23
N GLU A 89 15.55 -5.20 -3.58
CA GLU A 89 16.17 -5.07 -4.90
C GLU A 89 15.26 -5.59 -6.02
N VAL A 90 14.57 -6.72 -5.79
CA VAL A 90 13.66 -7.33 -6.76
C VAL A 90 12.35 -6.55 -6.85
N ILE A 91 11.88 -6.00 -5.73
CA ILE A 91 10.70 -5.12 -5.71
C ILE A 91 11.02 -3.83 -6.46
N GLN A 92 12.21 -3.27 -6.27
CA GLN A 92 12.68 -2.08 -6.96
C GLN A 92 12.82 -2.33 -8.47
N GLU A 93 13.37 -3.49 -8.87
CA GLU A 93 13.39 -3.91 -10.28
C GLU A 93 11.97 -3.98 -10.86
N ALA A 94 11.01 -4.56 -10.14
CA ALA A 94 9.62 -4.62 -10.59
C ALA A 94 8.96 -3.23 -10.72
N ILE A 95 9.37 -2.26 -9.91
CA ILE A 95 8.93 -0.86 -9.98
C ILE A 95 9.52 -0.21 -11.24
N ASP A 96 10.83 -0.28 -11.42
CA ASP A 96 11.56 0.39 -12.50
C ASP A 96 11.24 -0.18 -13.89
N THR A 97 10.80 -1.44 -13.95
CA THR A 97 10.42 -2.11 -15.20
C THR A 97 8.95 -1.90 -15.58
N CYS A 98 8.18 -1.17 -14.77
CA CYS A 98 6.76 -0.94 -15.04
C CYS A 98 6.57 0.03 -16.22
N PRO A 99 5.90 -0.36 -17.32
CA PRO A 99 5.78 0.51 -18.51
C PRO A 99 4.87 1.73 -18.32
N VAL A 100 4.13 1.81 -17.22
CA VAL A 100 3.18 2.89 -16.91
C VAL A 100 3.41 3.46 -15.51
N ASP A 101 4.52 3.09 -14.86
CA ASP A 101 4.91 3.57 -13.52
C ASP A 101 3.80 3.46 -12.46
N CYS A 102 3.00 2.38 -12.48
CA CYS A 102 1.83 2.25 -11.59
C CYS A 102 2.15 1.69 -10.20
N ILE A 103 3.42 1.51 -9.85
CA ILE A 103 3.87 0.90 -8.60
C ILE A 103 4.67 1.94 -7.82
N HIS A 104 4.33 2.15 -6.56
CA HIS A 104 4.90 3.22 -5.74
C HIS A 104 5.28 2.73 -4.34
N TRP A 105 6.41 3.22 -3.85
CA TRP A 105 6.72 3.21 -2.42
C TRP A 105 5.89 4.26 -1.70
N VAL A 106 5.20 3.85 -0.64
CA VAL A 106 4.35 4.70 0.19
C VAL A 106 4.69 4.48 1.65
N ASP A 107 4.44 5.48 2.49
CA ASP A 107 4.56 5.29 3.93
C ASP A 107 3.53 4.25 4.40
N TYR A 108 3.97 3.38 5.30
CA TYR A 108 3.15 2.29 5.79
C TYR A 108 1.84 2.77 6.45
N THR A 109 1.86 3.94 7.08
CA THR A 109 0.68 4.59 7.68
C THR A 109 -0.37 5.01 6.64
N ASP A 110 0.07 5.37 5.44
CA ASP A 110 -0.80 5.79 4.35
C ASP A 110 -1.29 4.61 3.51
N LEU A 111 -0.54 3.50 3.49
CA LEU A 111 -0.95 2.26 2.83
C LEU A 111 -2.36 1.82 3.27
N ARG A 112 -2.66 1.87 4.57
CA ARG A 112 -3.98 1.49 5.10
C ARG A 112 -5.11 2.37 4.55
N LYS A 113 -4.84 3.67 4.36
CA LYS A 113 -5.81 4.63 3.80
C LYS A 113 -6.03 4.34 2.32
N LEU A 114 -4.95 4.14 1.57
CA LEU A 114 -4.98 3.84 0.14
C LEU A 114 -5.75 2.54 -0.15
N GLU A 115 -5.54 1.50 0.67
CA GLU A 115 -6.29 0.24 0.56
C GLU A 115 -7.78 0.41 0.90
N GLU A 116 -8.13 1.26 1.87
CA GLU A 116 -9.53 1.55 2.17
C GLU A 116 -10.20 2.33 1.02
N GLU A 117 -9.53 3.33 0.46
CA GLU A 117 -10.04 4.11 -0.68
C GLU A 117 -10.23 3.25 -1.92
N ARG A 118 -9.32 2.30 -2.16
CA ARG A 118 -9.37 1.33 -3.24
C ARG A 118 -10.66 0.50 -3.25
N LYS A 119 -11.21 0.11 -2.09
CA LYS A 119 -12.48 -0.65 -2.01
C LYS A 119 -13.63 0.04 -2.75
N TYR A 120 -13.59 1.37 -2.81
CA TYR A 120 -14.60 2.19 -3.48
C TYR A 120 -14.21 2.61 -4.90
N GLN A 121 -12.99 2.31 -5.34
CA GLN A 121 -12.57 2.54 -6.71
C GLN A 121 -13.35 1.63 -7.67
N VAL A 122 -13.52 2.15 -8.89
CA VAL A 122 -14.24 1.50 -9.98
C VAL A 122 -13.21 1.27 -11.06
N ILE A 123 -12.85 0.01 -11.26
CA ILE A 123 -11.81 -0.39 -12.21
C ILE A 123 -12.52 -0.72 -13.53
N PRO A 124 -12.20 0.00 -14.62
CA PRO A 124 -12.74 -0.35 -15.93
C PRO A 124 -12.14 -1.67 -16.40
N VAL A 125 -13.00 -2.53 -16.94
CA VAL A 125 -12.57 -3.79 -17.57
C VAL A 125 -11.67 -3.46 -18.76
N VAL A 126 -10.57 -4.21 -18.89
CA VAL A 126 -9.63 -4.07 -19.99
C VAL A 126 -10.37 -4.22 -21.33
N GLY A 127 -10.15 -3.27 -22.25
CA GLY A 127 -10.77 -3.29 -23.58
C GLY A 127 -12.12 -2.56 -23.69
N TYR A 128 -12.67 -2.04 -22.59
CA TYR A 128 -13.84 -1.16 -22.62
C TYR A 128 -13.44 0.33 -22.53
N PRO A 129 -14.19 1.24 -23.19
CA PRO A 129 -13.92 2.67 -23.11
C PRO A 129 -14.09 3.18 -21.67
N VAL A 130 -13.15 4.04 -21.24
CA VAL A 130 -13.16 4.63 -19.89
C VAL A 130 -14.18 5.76 -19.83
N GLU A 131 -15.44 5.43 -19.54
CA GLU A 131 -16.50 6.42 -19.38
C GLU A 131 -16.49 7.05 -17.98
N GLN A 132 -15.98 8.27 -17.87
CA GLN A 132 -15.90 9.00 -16.59
C GLN A 132 -17.27 9.16 -15.90
N ALA A 133 -18.35 9.28 -16.67
CA ALA A 133 -19.72 9.38 -16.16
C ALA A 133 -20.14 8.08 -15.46
N VAL A 134 -19.79 6.92 -16.03
CA VAL A 134 -20.07 5.59 -15.46
C VAL A 134 -19.26 5.39 -14.18
N ILE A 135 -17.97 5.74 -14.19
CA ILE A 135 -17.09 5.66 -13.00
C ILE A 135 -17.66 6.49 -11.84
N LYS A 136 -18.04 7.74 -12.08
CA LYS A 136 -18.65 8.62 -11.06
C LYS A 136 -19.93 8.03 -10.49
N THR A 137 -20.79 7.49 -11.35
CA THR A 137 -22.08 6.90 -10.97
C THR A 137 -21.88 5.63 -10.13
N GLN A 138 -21.00 4.72 -10.57
CA GLN A 138 -20.69 3.49 -9.86
C GLN A 138 -19.99 3.76 -8.51
N LYS A 139 -19.09 4.74 -8.43
CA LYS A 139 -18.44 5.16 -7.17
C LYS A 139 -19.48 5.67 -6.16
N ARG A 140 -20.42 6.51 -6.60
CA ARG A 140 -21.56 6.97 -5.76
C ARG A 140 -22.40 5.79 -5.26
N ARG A 141 -22.73 4.85 -6.16
CA ARG A 141 -23.51 3.64 -5.81
C ARG A 141 -22.79 2.75 -4.80
N LYS A 142 -21.49 2.48 -4.99
CA LYS A 142 -20.66 1.71 -4.02
C LYS A 142 -20.65 2.37 -2.64
N LYS A 143 -20.46 3.70 -2.57
CA LYS A 143 -20.47 4.46 -1.30
C LYS A 143 -21.83 4.45 -0.60
N GLN A 144 -22.93 4.50 -1.36
CA GLN A 144 -24.29 4.38 -0.80
C GLN A 144 -24.59 2.96 -0.31
N ASN A 145 -24.12 1.94 -1.01
CA ASN A 145 -24.30 0.56 -0.57
C ASN A 145 -23.49 0.26 0.70
N SER A 146 -22.24 0.73 0.80
CA SER A 146 -21.45 0.55 2.03
C SER A 146 -22.05 1.29 3.23
N SER A 147 -22.64 2.47 3.03
CA SER A 147 -23.33 3.19 4.12
C SER A 147 -24.66 2.55 4.53
N LYS A 148 -25.38 1.91 3.60
CA LYS A 148 -26.57 1.10 3.93
C LYS A 148 -26.22 -0.15 4.74
N ILE A 149 -25.16 -0.86 4.37
CA ILE A 149 -24.68 -2.05 5.12
C ILE A 149 -24.26 -1.66 6.54
N LYS A 150 -23.55 -0.54 6.71
CA LYS A 150 -23.19 -0.03 8.04
C LYS A 150 -24.41 0.33 8.89
N LYS A 151 -25.49 0.82 8.28
CA LYS A 151 -26.75 1.15 8.97
C LYS A 151 -27.63 -0.06 9.31
N SER A 152 -27.51 -1.18 8.58
CA SER A 152 -28.29 -2.39 8.87
C SER A 152 -27.68 -3.26 9.96
N HIS A 153 -26.43 -3.00 10.34
CA HIS A 153 -25.71 -3.72 11.40
C HIS A 153 -25.79 -2.98 12.76
N TYR A 154 -26.55 -1.90 12.84
CA TYR A 154 -26.75 -1.11 14.05
C TYR A 154 -28.21 -1.18 14.50
#